data_AF-A0A7Y2BLG8-F1
#
_entry.id   AF-A0A7Y2BLG8-F1
#
_cell.length_a   1.000
_cell.length_b   1.000
_cell.length_c   1.000
_cell.angle_alpha   90.00
_cell.angle_beta   90.00
_cell.angle_gamma   90.00
#
_symmetry.space_group_name_H-M   'P 1'
#
loop_
_entity.id
_entity.type
_entity.pdbx_description
1 polymer ?
#
loop_
_entity_poly.entity_id
_entity_poly.type
_entity_poly.pdbx_seq_one_letter_code
_entity_poly.pdbx_strand_id
1 'polypeptide(L)'
;MDDAARRHKIEQLGDELFDALRARRTLTPLTERWPDIRIEDAYHVSLRMVNRRIEDDGEKVIGKKIGVTSRAVQEMLGVFQP
;
A
#
# COMPACT_ATOMS: atom_id res chain seq x y z
N MET A 1 -6.77 -6.23 -17.57
CA MET A 1 -7.72 -5.49 -16.71
C MET A 1 -7.80 -4.08 -17.26
N ASP A 2 -9.00 -3.55 -17.48
CA ASP A 2 -9.17 -2.15 -17.87
C ASP A 2 -8.91 -1.19 -16.69
N ASP A 3 -8.83 0.10 -16.99
CA ASP A 3 -8.48 1.14 -16.00
C ASP A 3 -9.51 1.26 -14.87
N ALA A 4 -10.79 1.04 -15.16
CA ALA A 4 -11.85 1.13 -14.15
C ALA A 4 -11.75 -0.05 -13.16
N ALA A 5 -11.56 -1.26 -13.68
CA ALA A 5 -11.33 -2.45 -12.88
C ALA A 5 -10.02 -2.35 -12.09
N ARG A 6 -8.97 -1.72 -12.65
CA ARG A 6 -7.72 -1.46 -11.93
C ARG A 6 -7.92 -0.53 -10.75
N ARG A 7 -8.59 0.60 -10.97
CA ARG A 7 -8.93 1.55 -9.91
C ARG A 7 -9.76 0.89 -8.80
N HIS A 8 -10.77 0.11 -9.17
CA HIS A 8 -11.59 -0.61 -8.19
C HIS A 8 -10.76 -1.59 -7.35
N LYS A 9 -9.84 -2.34 -7.98
CA LYS A 9 -8.95 -3.25 -7.26
C LYS A 9 -8.00 -2.51 -6.30
N ILE A 10 -7.50 -1.34 -6.69
CA ILE A 10 -6.69 -0.47 -5.82
C ILE A 10 -7.49 -0.05 -4.57
N GLU A 11 -8.72 0.43 -4.78
CA GLU A 11 -9.61 0.84 -3.68
C GLU A 11 -9.88 -0.33 -2.73
N GLN A 12 -10.25 -1.50 -3.29
CA GLN A 12 -10.49 -2.71 -2.52
C GLN A 12 -9.28 -3.12 -1.67
N LEU A 13 -8.07 -3.16 -2.26
CA LEU A 13 -6.88 -3.59 -1.53
C LEU A 13 -6.46 -2.57 -0.45
N GLY A 14 -6.67 -1.27 -0.67
CA GLY A 14 -6.46 -0.25 0.35
C GLY A 14 -7.42 -0.38 1.53
N ASP A 15 -8.69 -0.69 1.23
CA ASP A 15 -9.72 -0.92 2.25
C ASP A 15 -9.42 -2.17 3.07
N GLU A 16 -9.02 -3.25 2.42
CA GLU A 16 -8.63 -4.49 3.09
C GLU A 16 -7.41 -4.32 4.00
N LEU A 17 -6.42 -3.51 3.60
CA LEU A 17 -5.26 -3.19 4.44
C LEU A 17 -5.67 -2.40 5.68
N PHE A 18 -6.56 -1.43 5.55
CA PHE A 18 -7.08 -0.69 6.70
C PHE A 18 -7.85 -1.62 7.65
N ASP A 19 -8.76 -2.45 7.13
CA ASP A 19 -9.53 -3.38 7.95
C ASP A 19 -8.62 -4.40 8.65
N ALA A 20 -7.56 -4.86 7.97
CA ALA A 20 -6.57 -5.76 8.55
C ALA A 20 -5.79 -5.10 9.69
N LEU A 21 -5.40 -3.84 9.53
CA LEU A 21 -4.76 -3.04 10.58
C LEU A 21 -5.67 -2.93 11.81
N ARG A 22 -6.93 -2.54 11.63
CA ARG A 22 -7.90 -2.38 12.73
C ARG A 22 -8.20 -3.71 13.43
N ALA A 23 -8.32 -4.79 12.65
CA ALA A 23 -8.59 -6.13 13.16
C ALA A 23 -7.34 -6.85 13.72
N ARG A 24 -6.13 -6.27 13.57
CA ARG A 24 -4.85 -6.89 13.98
C ARG A 24 -4.63 -8.26 13.35
N ARG A 25 -4.93 -8.38 12.06
CA ARG A 25 -4.76 -9.61 11.28
C ARG A 25 -3.79 -9.39 10.12
N THR A 26 -3.13 -10.46 9.71
CA THR A 26 -2.25 -10.43 8.53
C THR A 26 -3.06 -10.66 7.25
N LEU A 27 -2.48 -10.26 6.12
CA LEU A 27 -2.97 -10.57 4.77
C LEU A 27 -1.91 -11.37 4.01
N THR A 28 -2.35 -12.22 3.09
CA THR A 28 -1.49 -12.72 2.03
C THR A 28 -0.90 -11.55 1.24
N PRO A 29 0.39 -11.58 0.86
CA PRO A 29 1.02 -10.51 0.11
C PRO A 29 0.23 -10.10 -1.14
N LEU A 30 0.12 -8.79 -1.37
CA LEU A 30 -0.65 -8.27 -2.51
C LEU A 30 -0.05 -8.69 -3.86
N THR A 31 1.27 -8.86 -3.92
CA THR A 31 1.99 -9.37 -5.09
C THR A 31 1.63 -10.81 -5.45
N GLU A 32 1.22 -11.64 -4.49
CA GLU A 32 0.73 -13.00 -4.75
C GLU A 32 -0.74 -12.99 -5.24
N ARG A 33 -1.54 -12.04 -4.74
CA ARG A 33 -2.97 -11.91 -5.08
C ARG A 33 -3.22 -11.14 -6.38
N TRP A 34 -2.25 -10.31 -6.76
CA TRP A 34 -2.26 -9.50 -7.97
C TRP A 34 -0.85 -9.46 -8.58
N PRO A 35 -0.47 -10.47 -9.38
CA PRO A 35 0.86 -10.57 -9.96
C PRO A 35 1.26 -9.38 -10.86
N ASP A 36 0.28 -8.73 -11.50
CA ASP A 36 0.50 -7.57 -12.38
C ASP A 36 0.45 -6.22 -11.64
N ILE A 37 0.53 -6.22 -10.31
CA ILE A 37 0.60 -5.00 -9.51
C ILE A 37 1.88 -4.24 -9.86
N ARG A 38 1.74 -2.94 -10.14
CA ARG A 38 2.84 -2.03 -10.42
C ARG A 38 3.13 -1.18 -9.19
N ILE A 39 4.29 -0.52 -9.21
CA ILE A 39 4.70 0.39 -8.14
C ILE A 39 3.66 1.51 -7.96
N GLU A 40 3.13 2.05 -9.05
CA GLU A 40 2.11 3.10 -9.02
C GLU A 40 0.84 2.64 -8.29
N ASP A 41 0.40 1.40 -8.52
CA ASP A 41 -0.77 0.85 -7.82
C ASP A 41 -0.49 0.70 -6.33
N ALA A 42 0.71 0.25 -5.96
CA ALA A 42 1.09 0.11 -4.56
C ALA A 42 1.04 1.47 -3.81
N TYR A 43 1.48 2.56 -4.46
CA TYR A 43 1.33 3.90 -3.91
C TYR A 43 -0.14 4.33 -3.79
N HIS A 44 -0.99 4.03 -4.78
CA HIS A 44 -2.41 4.34 -4.68
C HIS A 44 -3.16 3.51 -3.63
N VAL A 45 -2.79 2.24 -3.46
CA VAL A 45 -3.30 1.36 -2.39
C VAL A 45 -2.91 1.92 -1.02
N SER A 46 -1.65 2.33 -0.86
CA SER A 46 -1.17 3.00 0.36
C SER A 46 -1.93 4.30 0.64
N LEU A 47 -2.15 5.12 -0.38
CA LEU A 47 -2.92 6.36 -0.26
C LEU A 47 -4.36 6.10 0.18
N ARG A 48 -5.04 5.10 -0.40
CA ARG A 48 -6.39 4.73 0.01
C ARG A 48 -6.44 4.31 1.49
N MET A 49 -5.48 3.49 1.93
CA MET A 49 -5.39 3.07 3.33
C MET A 49 -5.15 4.25 4.29
N VAL A 50 -4.32 5.24 3.91
CA VAL A 50 -4.15 6.47 4.69
C VAL A 50 -5.42 7.32 4.69
N ASN A 51 -6.10 7.48 3.54
CA ASN A 51 -7.34 8.25 3.45
C ASN A 51 -8.41 7.69 4.39
N ARG A 52 -8.56 6.36 4.47
CA ARG A 52 -9.47 5.74 5.44
C ARG A 52 -9.18 6.09 6.89
N ARG A 53 -7.91 6.21 7.27
CA ARG A 53 -7.53 6.66 8.64
C ARG A 53 -7.95 8.11 8.90
N ILE A 54 -7.89 8.96 7.89
CA ILE A 54 -8.30 10.37 7.99
C ILE A 54 -9.84 10.47 8.01
N GLU A 55 -10.51 9.78 7.09
CA GLU A 55 -11.96 9.84 6.87
C GLU A 55 -12.74 9.15 7.99
N ASP A 56 -12.35 7.93 8.37
CA ASP A 56 -13.12 7.09 9.29
C ASP A 56 -12.73 7.34 10.76
N ASP A 57 -11.43 7.52 11.03
CA ASP A 57 -10.89 7.63 12.40
C ASP A 57 -10.53 9.09 12.78
N GLY A 58 -10.63 10.05 11.85
CA GLY A 58 -10.32 11.47 12.11
C GLY A 58 -8.84 11.77 12.35
N GLU A 59 -7.94 10.88 11.90
CA GLU A 59 -6.50 11.06 12.07
C GLU A 59 -5.94 12.22 11.22
N LYS A 60 -4.77 12.73 11.63
CA LYS A 60 -4.07 13.82 10.93
C LYS A 60 -2.70 13.37 10.44
N VAL A 61 -2.38 13.71 9.19
CA VAL A 61 -1.04 13.52 8.64
C VAL A 61 -0.08 14.56 9.23
N ILE A 62 0.92 14.09 9.97
CA ILE A 62 1.93 14.96 10.62
C ILE A 62 3.33 14.90 9.97
N GLY A 63 3.52 14.03 8.98
CA GLY A 63 4.83 13.83 8.35
C GLY A 63 4.84 12.67 7.37
N LYS A 64 6.01 12.40 6.80
CA LYS A 64 6.27 11.27 5.90
C LYS A 64 7.57 10.56 6.29
N LYS A 65 7.65 9.25 6.04
CA LYS A 65 8.85 8.43 6.27
C LYS A 65 9.39 7.97 4.92
N ILE A 66 10.71 8.06 4.76
CA ILE A 66 11.44 7.41 3.65
C ILE A 66 12.09 6.15 4.22
N GLY A 67 11.76 5.00 3.64
CA GLY A 67 12.30 3.69 4.01
C GLY A 67 13.38 3.25 3.02
N VAL A 68 13.98 2.08 3.26
CA VAL A 68 14.88 1.42 2.30
C VAL A 68 16.04 2.33 1.82
N THR A 69 16.60 3.13 2.73
CA THR A 69 17.71 4.06 2.42
C THR A 69 19.10 3.45 2.57
N SER A 70 19.20 2.25 3.16
CA SER A 70 20.47 1.52 3.28
C SER A 70 20.82 0.83 1.96
N ARG A 71 22.02 1.08 1.43
CA ARG A 71 22.52 0.42 0.23
C ARG A 71 22.49 -1.11 0.34
N ALA A 72 22.90 -1.65 1.49
CA ALA A 72 22.89 -3.11 1.70
C ALA A 72 21.46 -3.69 1.66
N VAL A 73 20.47 -2.96 2.18
CA VAL A 73 19.06 -3.39 2.15
C VAL A 73 18.49 -3.26 0.73
N GLN A 74 18.83 -2.20 0.01
CA GLN A 74 18.46 -2.01 -1.40
C GLN A 74 18.98 -3.15 -2.29
N GLU A 75 20.26 -3.50 -2.15
CA GLU A 75 20.89 -4.62 -2.86
C GLU A 75 20.19 -5.94 -2.53
N MET A 76 19.90 -6.21 -1.25
CA MET A 76 19.21 -7.41 -0.80
C MET A 76 17.79 -7.55 -1.39
N LEU A 77 17.06 -6.43 -1.51
CA LEU A 77 15.66 -6.41 -1.96
C LEU A 77 15.51 -6.15 -3.47
N GLY A 78 16.60 -5.85 -4.18
CA GLY A 78 16.56 -5.51 -5.60
C GLY A 78 15.81 -4.21 -5.91
N VAL A 79 15.75 -3.27 -4.96
CA VAL A 79 15.11 -1.95 -5.12
C VAL A 79 16.16 -0.86 -5.03
N PHE A 80 16.21 0.04 -6.02
CA PHE A 80 17.32 0.99 -6.19
C PHE A 80 16.93 2.45 -5.96
N GLN A 81 15.70 2.70 -5.50
CA GLN A 81 15.23 4.02 -5.11
C GLN A 81 14.40 3.92 -3.82
N PRO A 82 14.66 4.79 -2.83
CA PRO A 82 13.81 4.99 -1.65
C PRO A 82 12.44 5.63 -1.96
#